data_AF-A0A529N9Q9-F1
#
_entry.id   AF-A0A529N9Q9-F1
#
_cell.length_a   1.000
_cell.length_b   1.000
_cell.length_c   1.000
_cell.angle_alpha   90.00
_cell.angle_beta   90.00
_cell.angle_gamma   90.00
#
_symmetry.space_group_name_H-M   'P 1'
#
loop_
_entity.id
_entity.type
_entity.pdbx_description
1 polymer ?
#
loop_
_entity_poly.entity_id
_entity_poly.type
_entity_poly.pdbx_seq_one_letter_code
_entity_poly.pdbx_strand_id
1 'polypeptide(L)'
;VVTRGGTTVYLRGQCPQDLDTAENIDSHDPVEQTHKVMQNIRQLIEECGGTMEHLVKVVVYITDVRHREAVYRTMGEYIKGVHPVSTGLVVQALAR
;
A
#
# COMPACT_ATOMS: atom_id res chain seq x y z
N VAL A 1 -14.68 -8.63 -5.04
CA VAL A 1 -15.05 -7.83 -6.22
C VAL A 1 -16.11 -8.58 -6.98
N VAL A 2 -17.20 -7.92 -7.35
CA VAL A 2 -18.11 -8.48 -8.35
C VAL A 2 -17.63 -7.96 -9.70
N THR A 3 -17.01 -8.81 -10.49
CA THR A 3 -16.51 -8.48 -11.82
C THR A 3 -16.97 -9.55 -12.82
N ARG A 4 -17.31 -9.14 -14.05
CA ARG A 4 -17.62 -10.03 -15.17
C ARG A 4 -16.65 -9.75 -16.30
N GLY A 5 -15.80 -10.72 -16.63
CA GLY A 5 -14.81 -10.61 -17.71
C GLY A 5 -13.58 -9.75 -17.39
N GLY A 6 -13.39 -9.31 -16.14
CA GLY A 6 -12.21 -8.54 -15.72
C GLY A 6 -11.10 -9.40 -15.09
N THR A 7 -9.92 -8.81 -14.97
CA THR A 7 -8.74 -9.42 -14.34
C THR A 7 -8.72 -9.13 -12.84
N THR A 8 -8.37 -10.13 -12.02
CA THR A 8 -8.05 -9.92 -10.59
C THR A 8 -6.55 -9.99 -10.40
N VAL A 9 -5.97 -8.94 -9.82
CA VAL A 9 -4.54 -8.86 -9.52
C VAL A 9 -4.33 -9.01 -8.02
N TYR A 10 -3.45 -9.93 -7.63
CA TYR A 10 -3.00 -10.09 -6.24
C TYR A 10 -1.59 -9.55 -6.11
N LEU A 11 -1.43 -8.47 -5.35
CA LEU A 11 -0.12 -7.89 -5.10
C LEU A 11 0.51 -8.52 -3.86
N ARG A 12 1.81 -8.81 -3.94
CA ARG A 12 2.61 -9.10 -2.73
C ARG A 12 2.59 -7.88 -1.80
N GLY A 13 2.83 -8.11 -0.51
CA GLY A 13 3.00 -7.02 0.45
C GLY A 13 4.08 -6.05 0.00
N GLN A 14 3.81 -4.75 0.08
CA GLN A 14 4.74 -3.71 -0.32
C GLN A 14 5.42 -3.11 0.90
N CYS A 15 6.75 -3.05 0.85
CA CYS A 15 7.61 -2.36 1.81
C CYS A 15 8.07 -1.01 1.22
N PRO A 16 8.61 -0.09 2.04
CA PRO A 16 9.16 1.17 1.55
C PRO A 16 10.51 0.95 0.88
N GLN A 17 10.51 0.19 -0.22
CA GLN A 17 11.69 -0.27 -0.95
C GLN A 17 11.67 0.19 -2.40
N ASP A 18 12.85 0.34 -2.99
CA ASP A 18 12.97 0.41 -4.44
C ASP A 18 12.59 -0.94 -5.07
N LEU A 19 11.80 -0.90 -6.15
CA LEU A 19 11.30 -2.12 -6.79
C LEU A 19 12.35 -2.79 -7.67
N ASP A 20 13.33 -2.04 -8.17
CA ASP A 20 14.39 -2.56 -9.05
C ASP A 20 15.56 -3.11 -8.23
N THR A 21 15.95 -2.43 -7.15
CA THR A 21 17.09 -2.84 -6.31
C THR A 21 16.72 -3.69 -5.10
N ALA A 22 15.43 -3.70 -4.72
CA ALA A 22 14.93 -4.30 -3.47
C ALA A 22 15.52 -3.69 -2.19
N GLU A 23 16.17 -2.53 -2.27
CA GLU A 23 16.70 -1.82 -1.10
C GLU A 23 15.60 -0.97 -0.43
N ASN A 24 15.53 -1.01 0.90
CA ASN A 24 14.63 -0.12 1.63
C ASN A 24 15.17 1.31 1.62
N ILE A 25 14.27 2.29 1.59
CA ILE A 25 14.64 3.68 1.85
C ILE A 25 15.20 3.79 3.27
N ASP A 26 16.21 4.64 3.45
CA ASP A 26 16.79 4.94 4.76
C ASP A 26 15.94 6.00 5.48
N SER A 27 14.72 5.64 5.83
CA SER A 27 13.79 6.49 6.58
C SER A 27 13.10 5.72 7.69
N HIS A 28 12.96 6.39 8.84
CA HIS A 28 12.17 5.92 9.98
C HIS A 28 10.87 6.71 10.12
N ASP A 29 10.60 7.67 9.23
CA ASP A 29 9.36 8.43 9.23
C ASP A 29 8.23 7.60 8.59
N PRO A 30 7.14 7.28 9.33
CA PRO A 30 6.00 6.57 8.77
C PRO A 30 5.36 7.27 7.57
N VAL A 31 5.44 8.61 7.46
CA VAL A 31 4.87 9.36 6.33
C VAL A 31 5.66 9.05 5.06
N GLU A 32 6.98 9.23 5.09
CA GLU A 32 7.86 8.93 3.94
C GLU A 32 7.77 7.46 3.52
N GLN A 33 7.78 6.54 4.50
CA GLN A 33 7.60 5.11 4.23
C GLN A 33 6.25 4.83 3.55
N THR A 34 5.16 5.46 4.01
CA THR A 34 3.83 5.28 3.42
C THR A 34 3.78 5.81 1.99
N HIS A 35 4.40 6.96 1.70
CA HIS A 35 4.50 7.48 0.33
C HIS A 35 5.18 6.48 -0.60
N LYS A 36 6.32 5.91 -0.18
CA LYS A 36 7.03 4.92 -1.01
C LYS A 36 6.22 3.65 -1.22
N VAL A 37 5.58 3.12 -0.17
CA VAL A 37 4.69 1.96 -0.28
C VAL A 37 3.54 2.22 -1.25
N MET A 38 2.88 3.37 -1.16
CA MET A 38 1.75 3.71 -2.04
C MET A 38 2.17 4.00 -3.48
N GLN A 39 3.38 4.55 -3.70
CA GLN A 39 3.98 4.68 -5.03
C GLN A 39 4.23 3.30 -5.66
N ASN A 40 4.79 2.36 -4.89
CA ASN A 40 5.02 0.98 -5.35
C ASN A 40 3.69 0.29 -5.70
N ILE A 41 2.65 0.43 -4.87
CA ILE A 41 1.31 -0.12 -5.16
C ILE A 41 0.77 0.47 -6.47
N ARG A 42 0.86 1.79 -6.66
CA ARG A 42 0.40 2.45 -7.89
C ARG A 42 1.13 1.92 -9.11
N GLN A 43 2.46 1.91 -9.07
CA GLN A 43 3.30 1.42 -10.16
C GLN A 43 2.92 -0.02 -10.56
N LEU A 44 2.79 -0.93 -9.59
CA LEU A 44 2.43 -2.33 -9.86
C LEU A 44 1.02 -2.48 -10.44
N ILE A 45 0.07 -1.65 -10.02
CA ILE A 45 -1.28 -1.63 -10.61
C ILE A 45 -1.21 -1.15 -12.07
N GLU A 46 -0.44 -0.10 -12.34
CA GLU A 46 -0.26 0.47 -13.69
C GLU A 46 0.46 -0.50 -14.63
N GLU A 47 1.49 -1.22 -14.15
CA GLU A 47 2.19 -2.28 -14.90
C GLU A 47 1.25 -3.44 -15.28
N CYS A 48 0.21 -3.69 -14.48
CA CYS A 48 -0.84 -4.66 -14.81
C CYS A 48 -1.92 -4.10 -15.77
N GLY A 49 -1.77 -2.87 -16.26
CA GLY A 49 -2.75 -2.20 -17.11
C GLY A 49 -3.93 -1.59 -16.35
N GLY A 50 -3.83 -1.44 -15.02
CA GLY A 50 -4.85 -0.85 -14.17
C GLY A 50 -4.59 0.62 -13.80
N THR A 51 -5.44 1.16 -12.93
CA THR A 51 -5.28 2.47 -12.29
C THR A 51 -5.63 2.32 -10.80
N MET A 52 -5.29 3.33 -9.99
CA MET A 52 -5.65 3.32 -8.55
C MET A 52 -7.15 3.17 -8.29
N GLU A 53 -8.02 3.55 -9.23
CA GLU A 53 -9.48 3.37 -9.12
C GLU A 53 -9.89 1.89 -9.07
N HIS A 54 -9.05 0.99 -9.57
CA HIS A 54 -9.26 -0.45 -9.51
C HIS A 54 -8.85 -1.07 -8.16
N LEU A 55 -8.28 -0.30 -7.23
CA LEU A 55 -7.96 -0.79 -5.89
C LEU A 55 -9.24 -1.04 -5.09
N VAL A 56 -9.50 -2.30 -4.77
CA VAL A 56 -10.73 -2.73 -4.08
C VAL A 56 -10.53 -3.16 -2.62
N LYS A 57 -9.30 -3.52 -2.25
CA LYS A 57 -8.95 -3.98 -0.91
C LYS A 57 -7.49 -3.69 -0.59
N VAL A 58 -7.24 -3.20 0.62
CA VAL A 58 -5.90 -3.03 1.19
C VAL A 58 -5.85 -3.62 2.61
N VAL A 59 -4.74 -4.26 2.94
CA VAL A 59 -4.45 -4.75 4.30
C VAL A 59 -3.14 -4.11 4.74
N VAL A 60 -3.21 -3.28 5.77
CA VAL A 60 -2.10 -2.47 6.26
C VAL A 60 -1.58 -3.09 7.56
N TYR A 61 -0.28 -3.39 7.58
CA TYR A 61 0.44 -3.86 8.76
C TYR A 61 1.38 -2.76 9.23
N ILE A 62 1.28 -2.36 10.49
CA ILE A 62 2.21 -1.45 11.15
C ILE A 62 2.74 -2.11 12.42
N THR A 63 3.92 -1.72 12.88
CA THR A 63 4.51 -2.25 14.12
C THR A 63 4.15 -1.43 15.35
N ASP A 64 3.77 -0.17 15.15
CA ASP A 64 3.46 0.76 16.23
C ASP A 64 2.16 1.52 15.95
N VAL A 65 1.21 1.41 16.88
CA VAL A 65 -0.09 2.07 16.80
C VAL A 65 0.02 3.60 16.72
N ARG A 66 1.10 4.19 17.26
CA ARG A 66 1.35 5.64 17.22
C ARG A 66 1.52 6.17 15.79
N HIS A 67 1.90 5.32 14.84
CA HIS A 67 2.05 5.71 13.44
C HIS A 67 0.73 5.67 12.65
N ARG A 68 -0.34 5.08 13.20
CA ARG A 68 -1.60 4.83 12.49
C ARG A 68 -2.17 6.08 11.82
N GLU A 69 -2.23 7.20 12.54
CA GLU A 69 -2.82 8.43 12.01
C GLU A 69 -2.03 8.96 10.82
N ALA A 70 -0.70 9.04 10.94
CA ALA A 70 0.20 9.48 9.89
C ALA A 70 0.05 8.59 8.64
N VAL A 71 0.13 7.26 8.81
CA VAL A 71 -0.01 6.28 7.73
C VAL A 71 -1.37 6.42 7.04
N TYR A 72 -2.46 6.54 7.80
CA TYR A 72 -3.81 6.56 7.22
C TYR A 72 -4.12 7.87 6.50
N ARG A 73 -3.66 9.00 7.04
CA ARG A 73 -3.80 10.29 6.37
C ARG A 73 -3.04 10.30 5.05
N THR A 74 -1.78 9.87 5.06
CA THR A 74 -0.95 9.79 3.85
C THR A 74 -1.53 8.81 2.84
N MET A 75 -1.91 7.59 3.25
CA MET A 75 -2.59 6.64 2.36
C MET A 75 -3.89 7.22 1.78
N GLY A 76 -4.65 7.97 2.59
CA GLY A 76 -5.89 8.64 2.20
C GLY A 76 -5.74 9.60 1.01
N GLU A 77 -4.58 10.22 0.85
CA GLU A 77 -4.28 11.08 -0.30
C GLU A 77 -4.23 10.29 -1.62
N TYR A 78 -3.79 9.04 -1.58
CA TYR A 78 -3.66 8.16 -2.76
C TYR A 78 -4.96 7.46 -3.13
N ILE A 79 -5.83 7.21 -2.15
CA ILE A 79 -7.11 6.53 -2.35
C ILE A 79 -8.30 7.50 -2.33
N LYS A 80 -8.06 8.80 -2.50
CA LYS A 80 -9.14 9.78 -2.54
C LYS A 80 -10.14 9.45 -3.66
N GLY A 81 -11.41 9.25 -3.31
CA GLY A 81 -12.46 8.84 -4.25
C GLY A 81 -12.47 7.35 -4.59
N VAL A 82 -11.45 6.60 -4.17
CA VAL A 82 -11.40 5.15 -4.24
C VAL A 82 -11.79 4.64 -2.86
N HIS A 83 -12.86 3.85 -2.77
CA HIS A 83 -13.40 3.39 -1.49
C HIS A 83 -13.11 1.90 -1.28
N PRO A 84 -11.84 1.48 -1.15
CA PRO A 84 -11.51 0.08 -0.96
C PRO A 84 -11.90 -0.38 0.44
N VAL A 85 -12.10 -1.68 0.60
CA VAL A 85 -12.09 -2.29 1.93
C VAL A 85 -10.68 -2.14 2.52
N SER A 86 -10.57 -1.51 3.69
CA SER A 86 -9.29 -1.35 4.39
C SER A 86 -9.29 -2.11 5.70
N THR A 87 -8.24 -2.89 5.95
CA THR A 87 -8.01 -3.58 7.23
C THR A 87 -6.67 -3.14 7.80
N GLY A 88 -6.67 -2.70 9.05
CA GLY A 88 -5.46 -2.29 9.76
C GLY A 88 -5.08 -3.25 10.86
N LEU A 89 -3.81 -3.62 10.94
CA LEU A 89 -3.27 -4.50 11.96
C LEU A 89 -2.01 -3.89 12.57
N VAL A 90 -1.92 -3.96 13.89
CA VAL A 90 -0.67 -3.72 14.61
C VAL A 90 -0.06 -5.08 14.91
N VAL A 91 1.14 -5.32 14.39
CA VAL A 91 1.86 -6.59 14.52
C VAL A 91 3.17 -6.40 15.27
N GLN A 92 3.69 -7.45 15.90
CA GLN A 92 4.94 -7.35 16.67
C GLN A 92 6.15 -7.01 15.79
N ALA A 93 6.20 -7.54 14.57
CA ALA A 93 7.28 -7.32 13.63
C ALA A 93 6.80 -7.57 12.19
N LEU A 94 7.52 -7.01 11.22
CA LEU A 94 7.36 -7.30 9.79
C LEU A 94 8.47 -8.28 9.36
N ALA A 95 8.16 -9.14 8.39
CA ALA A 95 9.15 -10.02 7.79
C ALA A 95 10.24 -9.21 7.09
N ARG A 96 11.49 -9.63 7.25
CA ARG A 96 12.66 -9.15 6.52
C ARG A 96 13.38 -10.36 5.93
#